data_AF-A0A831NTX8-F1
#
_entry.id   AF-A0A831NTX8-F1
#
_cell.length_a   1.000
_cell.length_b   1.000
_cell.length_c   1.000
_cell.angle_alpha   90.00
_cell.angle_beta   90.00
_cell.angle_gamma   90.00
#
_symmetry.space_group_name_H-M   'P 1'
#
loop_
_entity.id
_entity.type
_entity.pdbx_description
1 polymer ?
#
loop_
_entity_poly.entity_id
_entity_poly.type
_entity_poly.pdbx_seq_one_letter_code
_entity_poly.pdbx_strand_id
1 'polypeptide(L)'
;MSSENIIYCEMCGTPIEKAKARTVYIEGALLWVCSNCYSRIVKKSSANVAQNIQYLKRSQRTITLSSRRKGFVTSQISRTSATRRRSLTILEKFELVEDYAERIRKAREQRGWSQAILAEKVKESETTIKRIESGRLRPTIELAKRLEEVLGIRLLVPSIDEELESENSVHKYVTLGEIVTIKKKEE
;
A
#
# COMPACT_ATOMS: atom_id res chain seq x y z
N MET A 1 44.30 1.77 -14.04
CA MET A 1 43.24 2.80 -14.09
C MET A 1 42.12 2.36 -13.18
N SER A 2 42.13 2.81 -11.92
CA SER A 2 41.13 2.40 -10.91
C SER A 2 40.74 3.62 -10.10
N SER A 3 40.15 4.60 -10.78
CA SER A 3 39.93 5.95 -10.28
C SER A 3 38.44 6.30 -10.24
N GLU A 4 37.55 5.38 -9.86
CA GLU A 4 36.08 5.64 -9.84
C GLU A 4 35.36 5.10 -8.58
N ASN A 5 36.10 4.98 -7.46
CA ASN A 5 35.55 4.53 -6.18
C ASN A 5 35.52 5.62 -5.10
N ILE A 6 35.66 6.90 -5.50
CA ILE A 6 35.56 8.03 -4.59
C ILE A 6 34.16 8.64 -4.72
N ILE A 7 33.52 8.88 -3.59
CA ILE A 7 32.29 9.66 -3.44
C ILE A 7 32.57 10.78 -2.43
N TYR A 8 31.68 11.75 -2.32
CA TYR A 8 31.85 12.85 -1.39
C TYR A 8 30.87 12.74 -0.22
N CYS A 9 31.32 13.15 0.96
CA CYS A 9 30.48 13.23 2.15
C CYS A 9 29.46 14.36 2.01
N GLU A 10 28.15 14.08 2.09
CA GLU A 10 27.09 15.10 2.01
C GLU A 10 27.08 16.07 3.21
N MET A 11 27.81 15.75 4.28
CA MET A 11 27.87 16.59 5.50
C MET A 11 29.13 17.46 5.60
N CYS A 12 30.22 17.08 4.94
CA CYS A 12 31.50 17.80 5.09
C CYS A 12 32.37 17.84 3.82
N GLY A 13 31.87 17.34 2.69
CA GLY A 13 32.54 17.40 1.38
C GLY A 13 33.82 16.57 1.26
N THR A 14 34.22 15.81 2.29
CA THR A 14 35.45 15.00 2.22
C THR A 14 35.27 13.86 1.22
N PRO A 15 36.28 13.58 0.37
CA PRO A 15 36.27 12.39 -0.46
C PRO A 15 36.34 11.13 0.41
N ILE A 16 35.51 10.14 0.10
CA ILE A 16 35.39 8.86 0.79
C ILE A 16 35.46 7.76 -0.26
N GLU A 17 36.20 6.70 0.03
CA GLU A 17 36.07 5.46 -0.72
C GLU A 17 34.66 4.87 -0.51
N LYS A 18 33.99 4.43 -1.59
CA LYS A 18 32.63 3.82 -1.52
C LYS A 18 32.51 2.73 -0.45
N ALA A 19 33.56 1.94 -0.24
CA ALA A 19 33.60 0.87 0.77
C ALA A 19 33.58 1.37 2.23
N LYS A 20 34.02 2.61 2.48
CA LYS A 20 34.11 3.23 3.82
C LYS A 20 32.96 4.20 4.10
N ALA A 21 32.11 4.45 3.11
CA ALA A 21 30.97 5.34 3.25
C ALA A 21 29.86 4.70 4.07
N ARG A 22 29.20 5.51 4.90
CA ARG A 22 28.06 5.09 5.70
C ARG A 22 26.81 5.79 5.20
N THR A 23 25.71 5.06 5.08
CA THR A 23 24.42 5.63 4.69
C THR A 23 23.64 6.02 5.94
N VAL A 24 23.12 7.24 5.97
CA VAL A 24 22.27 7.76 7.05
C VAL A 24 20.98 8.31 6.48
N TYR A 25 19.87 8.17 7.21
CA TYR A 25 18.58 8.74 6.84
C TYR A 25 18.28 9.95 7.73
N ILE A 26 18.19 11.12 7.12
CA ILE A 26 17.91 12.39 7.81
C ILE A 26 16.83 13.12 7.02
N GLU A 27 15.75 13.53 7.71
CA GLU A 27 14.68 14.39 7.16
C GLU A 27 14.08 13.93 5.82
N GLY A 28 14.02 12.62 5.56
CA GLY A 28 13.42 12.08 4.33
C GLY A 28 14.43 11.64 3.26
N ALA A 29 15.72 11.93 3.43
CA ALA A 29 16.75 11.65 2.43
C ALA A 29 17.80 10.64 2.93
N LEU A 30 18.25 9.76 2.02
CA LEU A 30 19.39 8.87 2.24
C LEU A 30 20.68 9.58 1.81
N LEU A 31 21.57 9.84 2.77
CA LEU A 31 22.83 10.55 2.58
C LEU A 31 24.03 9.63 2.79
N TRP A 32 25.09 9.85 2.02
CA TRP A 32 26.38 9.16 2.17
C TRP A 32 27.34 10.03 2.98
N VAL A 33 27.80 9.51 4.11
CA VAL A 33 28.61 10.27 5.06
C VAL A 33 29.87 9.53 5.49
N CYS A 34 30.90 10.29 5.87
CA CYS A 34 32.14 9.75 6.40
C CYS A 34 31.94 9.25 7.85
N SER A 35 32.85 8.40 8.33
CA SER A 35 32.80 7.86 9.70
C SER A 35 32.75 8.93 10.79
N ASN A 36 33.37 10.09 10.58
CA ASN A 36 33.36 11.20 11.54
C ASN A 36 31.97 11.87 11.60
N CYS A 37 31.38 12.20 10.45
CA CYS A 37 30.03 12.78 10.40
C CYS A 37 28.97 11.81 10.92
N TYR A 38 29.07 10.53 10.55
CA TYR A 38 28.21 9.48 11.13
C TYR A 38 28.27 9.47 12.66
N SER A 39 29.48 9.51 13.24
CA SER A 39 29.65 9.48 14.69
C SER A 39 29.09 10.72 15.38
N ARG A 40 29.17 11.90 14.74
CA ARG A 40 28.57 13.14 15.26
C ARG A 40 27.05 13.09 15.24
N ILE A 41 26.46 12.57 14.17
CA ILE A 41 25.01 12.40 14.03
C ILE A 41 24.52 11.43 15.11
N VAL A 42 25.13 10.25 15.23
CA VAL A 42 24.73 9.25 16.23
C VAL A 42 24.93 9.76 17.66
N LYS A 43 26.01 10.49 17.96
CA LYS A 43 26.23 11.08 19.29
C LYS A 43 25.22 12.16 19.66
N LYS A 44 24.83 13.03 18.71
CA LYS A 44 23.77 14.05 18.93
C LYS A 44 22.38 13.42 19.01
N SER A 45 22.18 12.29 18.34
CA SER A 45 20.91 11.59 18.29
C SER A 45 20.78 10.43 19.28
N SER A 46 21.73 10.26 20.21
CA SER A 46 21.63 9.34 21.35
C SER A 46 20.46 9.62 22.29
N ALA A 47 19.74 10.73 22.12
CA ALA A 47 18.47 10.99 22.80
C ALA A 47 17.22 10.47 22.03
N ASN A 48 17.30 10.17 20.72
CA ASN A 48 16.13 9.82 19.89
C ASN A 48 16.39 8.90 18.68
N VAL A 49 17.49 8.14 18.61
CA VAL A 49 17.75 7.18 17.50
C VAL A 49 17.93 5.76 18.03
N ALA A 50 16.94 5.30 18.81
CA ALA A 50 16.78 3.90 19.18
C ALA A 50 15.58 3.21 18.48
N GLN A 51 14.92 3.87 17.51
CA GLN A 51 13.75 3.29 16.83
C GLN A 51 13.88 3.33 15.31
N ASN A 52 14.91 2.69 14.73
CA ASN A 52 14.74 2.03 13.41
C ASN A 52 15.86 1.05 12.98
N ILE A 53 16.54 0.36 13.91
CA ILE A 53 17.51 -0.71 13.57
C ILE A 53 16.84 -2.10 13.55
N GLN A 54 15.51 -2.18 13.55
CA GLN A 54 14.79 -3.46 13.37
C GLN A 54 14.58 -3.85 11.90
N TYR A 55 14.75 -2.93 10.94
CA TYR A 55 14.40 -3.20 9.54
C TYR A 55 15.55 -3.72 8.65
N LEU A 56 16.82 -3.67 9.08
CA LEU A 56 17.95 -4.25 8.31
C LEU A 56 18.47 -5.61 8.83
N LYS A 57 18.05 -6.06 10.02
CA LYS A 57 18.56 -7.33 10.62
C LYS A 57 17.74 -8.58 10.26
N ARG A 58 16.69 -8.47 9.44
CA ARG A 58 15.90 -9.65 8.99
C ARG A 58 16.38 -10.24 7.67
N SER A 59 17.27 -9.55 6.93
CA SER A 59 17.72 -9.97 5.59
C SER A 59 19.11 -10.62 5.56
N GLN A 60 19.76 -10.83 6.70
CA GLN A 60 21.06 -11.51 6.77
C GLN A 60 20.97 -12.70 7.72
N ARG A 61 20.18 -13.72 7.36
CA ARG A 61 20.52 -15.08 7.75
C ARG A 61 21.72 -15.48 6.89
N THR A 62 22.90 -15.32 7.46
CA THR A 62 24.11 -15.96 6.99
C THR A 62 23.85 -17.47 6.99
N ILE A 63 23.90 -18.07 5.80
CA ILE A 63 24.01 -19.50 5.64
C ILE A 63 25.41 -19.86 6.14
N THR A 64 25.50 -20.31 7.38
CA THR A 64 26.68 -21.03 7.85
C THR A 64 26.73 -22.34 7.07
N LEU A 65 27.72 -22.48 6.18
CA LEU A 65 28.07 -23.77 5.59
C LEU A 65 28.60 -24.67 6.70
N SER A 66 27.69 -25.37 7.38
CA SER A 66 28.00 -26.58 8.11
C SER A 66 27.68 -27.76 7.22
N SER A 67 28.74 -28.47 6.85
CA SER A 67 28.71 -29.76 6.17
C SER A 67 27.77 -30.73 6.89
N ARG A 68 26.59 -30.96 6.31
CA ARG A 68 25.91 -32.24 6.47
C ARG A 68 25.00 -32.54 5.26
N ARG A 69 25.49 -33.46 4.43
CA ARG A 69 24.74 -34.08 3.34
C ARG A 69 23.48 -34.76 3.90
N LYS A 70 22.32 -34.45 3.31
CA LYS A 70 21.29 -35.39 2.82
C LYS A 70 20.24 -34.57 2.07
N GLY A 71 19.99 -34.97 0.83
CA GLY A 71 19.44 -34.12 -0.23
C GLY A 71 17.98 -33.71 -0.06
N PHE A 72 17.53 -32.76 -0.89
CA PHE A 72 16.13 -32.53 -1.16
C PHE A 72 15.96 -31.80 -2.51
N VAL A 73 15.21 -32.46 -3.39
CA VAL A 73 14.37 -32.00 -4.53
C VAL A 73 14.65 -30.62 -5.14
N THR A 74 14.94 -30.65 -6.44
CA THR A 74 14.90 -29.48 -7.32
C THR A 74 13.44 -29.01 -7.46
N SER A 75 13.04 -27.94 -6.77
CA SER A 75 11.81 -27.22 -7.12
C SER A 75 12.20 -26.04 -7.99
N GLN A 76 11.94 -26.17 -9.28
CA GLN A 76 11.93 -25.05 -10.21
C GLN A 76 10.80 -24.10 -9.78
N ILE A 77 11.17 -22.96 -9.18
CA ILE A 77 10.23 -21.88 -8.90
C ILE A 77 10.10 -21.03 -10.17
N SER A 78 9.27 -21.51 -11.09
CA SER A 78 8.58 -20.67 -12.08
C SER A 78 7.46 -19.92 -11.36
N ARG A 79 7.82 -18.84 -10.66
CA ARG A 79 6.81 -17.92 -10.09
C ARG A 79 6.18 -17.13 -11.21
N THR A 80 4.96 -17.54 -11.54
CA THR A 80 4.00 -16.85 -12.39
C THR A 80 3.86 -15.38 -11.99
N SER A 81 4.33 -14.51 -12.87
CA SER A 81 4.23 -13.04 -12.79
C SER A 81 2.80 -12.51 -13.02
N ALA A 82 1.83 -13.39 -13.26
CA ALA A 82 0.45 -13.07 -13.59
C ALA A 82 -0.37 -12.57 -12.38
N THR A 83 -0.05 -13.00 -11.16
CA THR A 83 -0.84 -12.66 -9.96
C THR A 83 -0.54 -11.26 -9.43
N ARG A 84 0.66 -10.71 -9.69
CA ARG A 84 1.05 -9.38 -9.21
C ARG A 84 0.46 -8.24 -10.03
N ARG A 85 0.13 -8.47 -11.31
CA ARG A 85 -0.53 -7.46 -12.16
C ARG A 85 -2.01 -7.25 -11.82
N ARG A 86 -2.69 -8.24 -11.22
CA ARG A 86 -4.11 -8.13 -10.85
C ARG A 86 -4.37 -7.32 -9.57
N SER A 87 -3.38 -7.12 -8.69
CA SER A 87 -3.62 -6.43 -7.42
C SER A 87 -3.49 -4.91 -7.51
N LEU A 88 -2.87 -4.37 -8.57
CA LEU A 88 -2.71 -2.92 -8.75
C LEU A 88 -4.02 -2.26 -9.22
N THR A 89 -4.78 -2.91 -10.10
CA THR A 89 -6.05 -2.39 -10.65
C THR A 89 -7.24 -2.38 -9.68
N ILE A 90 -7.11 -3.01 -8.51
CA ILE A 90 -8.18 -3.04 -7.49
C ILE A 90 -8.08 -1.88 -6.50
N LEU A 91 -6.87 -1.35 -6.24
CA LEU A 91 -6.69 -0.26 -5.27
C LEU A 91 -7.12 1.10 -5.81
N GLU A 92 -7.15 1.27 -7.14
CA GLU A 92 -7.54 2.52 -7.81
C GLU A 92 -9.06 2.72 -7.90
N LYS A 93 -9.85 1.69 -7.57
CA LYS A 93 -11.30 1.65 -7.82
C LYS A 93 -12.18 1.89 -6.60
N PHE A 94 -11.62 2.19 -5.42
CA PHE A 94 -12.42 2.31 -4.21
C PHE A 94 -12.09 3.57 -3.42
N GLU A 95 -13.12 4.36 -3.14
CA GLU A 95 -13.07 5.54 -2.30
C GLU A 95 -13.72 5.30 -0.94
N LEU A 96 -13.15 5.89 0.10
CA LEU A 96 -13.67 5.82 1.45
C LEU A 96 -14.77 6.88 1.64
N VAL A 97 -15.94 6.46 2.11
CA VAL A 97 -17.06 7.35 2.44
C VAL A 97 -16.68 8.33 3.56
N GLU A 98 -17.12 9.58 3.47
CA GLU A 98 -16.86 10.62 4.46
C GLU A 98 -17.40 10.28 5.86
N ASP A 99 -18.58 9.66 5.94
CA ASP A 99 -19.23 9.23 7.20
C ASP A 99 -18.67 7.94 7.82
N TYR A 100 -17.46 7.53 7.46
CA TYR A 100 -16.88 6.26 7.91
C TYR A 100 -16.85 6.15 9.45
N ALA A 101 -16.55 7.25 10.15
CA ALA A 101 -16.40 7.27 11.60
C ALA A 101 -17.71 6.89 12.32
N GLU A 102 -18.83 7.50 11.90
CA GLU A 102 -20.14 7.19 12.47
C GLU A 102 -20.61 5.78 12.14
N ARG A 103 -20.40 5.35 10.88
CA ARG A 103 -20.81 4.01 10.44
C ARG A 103 -20.09 2.92 11.23
N ILE A 104 -18.79 3.06 11.45
CA ILE A 104 -17.99 2.13 12.26
C ILE A 104 -18.51 2.11 13.70
N ARG A 105 -18.74 3.28 14.30
CA ARG A 105 -19.24 3.38 15.68
C ARG A 105 -20.62 2.72 15.83
N LYS A 106 -21.57 3.06 14.96
CA LYS A 106 -22.92 2.47 14.95
C LYS A 106 -22.87 0.95 14.79
N ALA A 107 -22.05 0.44 13.86
CA ALA A 107 -21.89 -0.99 13.64
C ALA A 107 -21.24 -1.72 14.83
N ARG A 108 -20.25 -1.08 15.48
CA ARG A 108 -19.63 -1.60 16.70
C ARG A 108 -20.66 -1.68 17.84
N GLU A 109 -21.46 -0.64 18.04
CA GLU A 109 -22.49 -0.55 19.08
C GLU A 109 -23.62 -1.55 18.85
N GLN A 110 -24.08 -1.72 17.60
CA GLN A 110 -25.07 -2.74 17.24
C GLN A 110 -24.62 -4.17 17.57
N ARG A 111 -23.31 -4.43 17.51
CA ARG A 111 -22.72 -5.72 17.87
C ARG A 111 -22.32 -5.83 19.35
N GLY A 112 -22.48 -4.77 20.13
CA GLY A 112 -22.09 -4.72 21.54
C GLY A 112 -20.59 -4.89 21.78
N TRP A 113 -19.74 -4.55 20.80
CA TRP A 113 -18.28 -4.72 20.93
C TRP A 113 -17.63 -3.51 21.59
N SER A 114 -16.62 -3.75 22.43
CA SER A 114 -15.73 -2.68 22.88
C SER A 114 -14.74 -2.31 21.77
N GLN A 115 -14.11 -1.13 21.89
CA GLN A 115 -13.07 -0.69 20.95
C GLN A 115 -11.89 -1.66 20.92
N ALA A 116 -11.50 -2.21 22.08
CA ALA A 116 -10.46 -3.23 22.19
C ALA A 116 -10.79 -4.51 21.41
N ILE A 117 -12.03 -5.01 21.49
CA ILE A 117 -12.46 -6.22 20.76
C ILE A 117 -12.43 -5.99 19.24
N LEU A 118 -12.89 -4.82 18.79
CA LEU A 118 -12.85 -4.47 17.36
C LEU A 118 -11.39 -4.39 16.87
N ALA A 119 -10.51 -3.78 17.67
CA ALA A 119 -9.10 -3.66 17.36
C ALA A 119 -8.41 -5.04 17.21
N GLU A 120 -8.70 -5.97 18.12
CA GLU A 120 -8.19 -7.34 18.07
C GLU A 120 -8.64 -8.07 16.79
N LYS A 121 -9.92 -7.97 16.43
CA LYS A 121 -10.45 -8.62 15.21
C LYS A 121 -9.85 -8.07 13.92
N VAL A 122 -9.61 -6.77 13.86
CA VAL A 122 -9.06 -6.09 12.68
C VAL A 122 -7.51 -6.16 12.66
N LYS A 123 -6.90 -6.64 13.74
CA LYS A 123 -5.45 -6.72 13.98
C LYS A 123 -4.76 -5.36 14.02
N GLU A 124 -5.42 -4.39 14.65
CA GLU A 124 -4.89 -3.04 14.87
C GLU A 124 -4.87 -2.67 16.35
N SER A 125 -4.27 -1.52 16.68
CA SER A 125 -4.31 -0.99 18.05
C SER A 125 -5.63 -0.33 18.39
N GLU A 126 -6.04 -0.43 19.67
CA GLU A 126 -7.24 0.26 20.19
C GLU A 126 -7.17 1.78 19.98
N THR A 127 -5.97 2.35 20.15
CA THR A 127 -5.71 3.78 19.91
C THR A 127 -6.00 4.19 18.46
N THR A 128 -5.71 3.31 17.51
CA THR A 128 -5.98 3.54 16.08
C THR A 128 -7.48 3.53 15.81
N ILE A 129 -8.20 2.53 16.31
CA ILE A 129 -9.66 2.45 16.20
C ILE A 129 -10.33 3.68 16.83
N LYS A 130 -9.90 4.10 18.03
CA LYS A 130 -10.42 5.31 18.69
C LYS A 130 -10.21 6.58 17.85
N ARG A 131 -9.07 6.70 17.16
CA ARG A 131 -8.79 7.84 16.26
C ARG A 131 -9.63 7.79 14.99
N ILE A 132 -9.93 6.60 14.48
CA ILE A 132 -10.81 6.40 13.33
C ILE A 132 -12.26 6.74 13.69
N GLU A 133 -12.78 6.23 14.81
CA GLU A 133 -14.14 6.53 15.29
C GLU A 133 -14.34 8.01 15.64
N SER A 134 -13.27 8.75 15.94
CA SER A 134 -13.32 10.20 16.18
C SER A 134 -13.06 11.05 14.92
N GLY A 135 -12.88 10.43 13.75
CA GLY A 135 -12.62 11.12 12.49
C GLY A 135 -11.23 11.77 12.38
N ARG A 136 -10.36 11.61 13.38
CA ARG A 136 -9.00 12.19 13.40
C ARG A 136 -8.00 11.43 12.54
N LEU A 137 -8.32 10.20 12.18
CA LEU A 137 -7.47 9.34 11.36
C LEU A 137 -8.31 8.75 10.23
N ARG A 138 -7.85 8.94 9.00
CA ARG A 138 -8.41 8.28 7.83
C ARG A 138 -7.79 6.88 7.70
N PRO A 139 -8.60 5.81 7.69
CA PRO A 139 -8.09 4.45 7.51
C PRO A 139 -7.54 4.25 6.10
N THR A 140 -6.56 3.35 5.96
CA THR A 140 -6.10 2.89 4.64
C THR A 140 -7.18 2.02 3.98
N ILE A 141 -7.17 1.90 2.65
CA ILE A 141 -8.15 1.09 1.90
C ILE A 141 -8.15 -0.36 2.39
N GLU A 142 -6.96 -0.92 2.68
CA GLU A 142 -6.83 -2.27 3.24
C GLU A 142 -7.51 -2.39 4.61
N LEU A 143 -7.36 -1.38 5.47
CA LEU A 143 -7.97 -1.37 6.78
C LEU A 143 -9.49 -1.22 6.70
N ALA A 144 -9.96 -0.31 5.83
CA ALA A 144 -11.37 -0.12 5.57
C ALA A 144 -12.02 -1.42 5.09
N LYS A 145 -11.38 -2.15 4.18
CA LYS A 145 -11.87 -3.45 3.72
C LYS A 145 -11.97 -4.49 4.84
N ARG A 146 -10.96 -4.57 5.72
CA ARG A 146 -11.03 -5.47 6.90
C ARG A 146 -12.16 -5.07 7.85
N LEU A 147 -12.38 -3.76 8.04
CA LEU A 147 -13.49 -3.24 8.84
C LEU A 147 -14.84 -3.61 8.21
N GLU A 148 -14.99 -3.51 6.89
CA GLU A 148 -16.19 -3.96 6.17
C GLU A 148 -16.44 -5.46 6.37
N GLU A 149 -15.41 -6.31 6.24
CA GLU A 149 -15.53 -7.75 6.41
C GLU A 149 -15.93 -8.12 7.85
N VAL A 150 -15.32 -7.47 8.85
CA VAL A 150 -15.55 -7.75 10.27
C VAL A 150 -16.91 -7.22 10.75
N LEU A 151 -17.28 -6.00 10.34
CA LEU A 151 -18.50 -5.33 10.77
C LEU A 151 -19.70 -5.58 9.84
N GLY A 152 -19.48 -6.10 8.63
CA GLY A 152 -20.53 -6.36 7.64
C GLY A 152 -21.17 -5.08 7.08
N ILE A 153 -20.45 -3.95 7.11
CA ILE A 153 -20.93 -2.64 6.63
C ILE A 153 -20.21 -2.25 5.33
N ARG A 154 -20.76 -1.27 4.61
CA ARG A 154 -20.13 -0.67 3.43
C ARG A 154 -19.48 0.67 3.80
N LEU A 155 -18.15 0.71 3.72
CA LEU A 155 -17.27 1.87 3.93
C LEU A 155 -16.57 2.30 2.64
N LEU A 156 -16.41 1.40 1.68
CA LEU A 156 -15.79 1.66 0.39
C LEU A 156 -16.87 1.76 -0.71
N VAL A 157 -16.81 2.82 -1.51
CA VAL A 157 -17.65 3.04 -2.69
C VAL A 157 -16.77 2.84 -3.92
N PRO A 158 -17.22 2.13 -4.96
CA PRO A 158 -16.47 2.06 -6.20
C PRO A 158 -16.31 3.48 -6.79
N SER A 159 -15.08 3.95 -7.00
CA SER A 159 -14.83 5.16 -7.79
C SER A 159 -15.26 4.85 -9.21
N ILE A 160 -16.38 5.44 -9.60
CA ILE A 160 -16.82 5.40 -10.99
C ILE A 160 -15.98 6.48 -11.67
N ASP A 161 -14.86 6.10 -12.27
CA ASP A 161 -14.50 6.80 -13.50
C ASP A 161 -15.68 6.54 -14.43
N GLU A 162 -16.35 7.58 -14.91
CA GLU A 162 -17.51 7.51 -15.81
C GLU A 162 -17.13 6.76 -17.09
N GLU A 163 -17.12 5.44 -17.03
CA GLU A 163 -17.19 4.55 -18.18
C GLU A 163 -18.25 3.50 -17.86
N LEU A 164 -19.44 4.02 -17.56
CA LEU A 164 -20.67 3.28 -17.72
C LEU A 164 -20.89 3.07 -19.22
N GLU A 165 -20.23 2.07 -19.80
CA GLU A 165 -20.84 1.33 -20.91
C GLU A 165 -22.07 0.60 -20.35
N SER A 166 -23.12 1.39 -20.14
CA SER A 166 -24.47 0.90 -20.04
C SER A 166 -24.90 0.49 -21.46
N GLU A 167 -24.38 -0.63 -21.93
CA GLU A 167 -24.95 -1.35 -23.07
C GLU A 167 -26.28 -2.00 -22.62
N ASN A 168 -27.29 -1.15 -22.37
CA ASN A 168 -28.68 -1.55 -22.22
C ASN A 168 -29.59 -0.36 -22.56
N SER A 169 -29.47 0.14 -23.78
CA SER A 169 -30.65 0.51 -24.58
C SER A 169 -30.25 0.46 -26.05
N VAL A 170 -30.76 -0.54 -26.75
CA VAL A 170 -30.78 -0.53 -28.21
C VAL A 170 -31.76 0.59 -28.58
N HIS A 171 -31.25 1.83 -28.66
CA HIS A 171 -31.93 2.90 -29.37
C HIS A 171 -31.92 2.49 -30.85
N LYS A 172 -32.97 1.75 -31.25
CA LYS A 172 -33.26 1.48 -32.65
C LYS A 172 -33.64 2.81 -33.28
N TYR A 173 -32.66 3.52 -33.83
CA TYR A 173 -32.89 4.71 -34.64
C TYR A 173 -33.74 4.29 -35.84
N VAL A 174 -35.03 4.61 -35.79
CA VAL A 174 -35.92 4.54 -36.95
C VAL A 174 -35.41 5.62 -37.90
N THR A 175 -34.70 5.19 -38.93
CA THR A 175 -34.21 6.11 -39.96
C THR A 175 -35.37 6.52 -40.84
N LEU A 176 -35.28 7.69 -41.46
CA LEU A 176 -36.29 8.21 -42.41
C LEU A 176 -36.56 7.26 -43.59
N GLY A 177 -35.73 6.22 -43.78
CA GLY A 177 -35.93 5.16 -44.76
C GLY A 177 -37.01 4.12 -44.39
N GLU A 178 -37.50 4.07 -43.16
CA GLU A 178 -38.50 3.07 -42.73
C GLU A 178 -39.98 3.51 -42.91
N ILE A 179 -40.25 4.75 -43.32
CA ILE A 179 -41.63 5.27 -43.46
C ILE A 179 -41.89 5.77 -44.89
N VAL A 180 -41.81 4.89 -45.90
CA VAL A 180 -42.48 5.12 -47.20
C VAL A 180 -42.91 3.79 -47.81
N THR A 181 -44.10 3.30 -47.45
CA THR A 181 -44.97 2.56 -48.38
C THR A 181 -46.43 2.81 -47.99
N ILE A 182 -46.87 4.06 -48.16
CA ILE A 182 -48.30 4.34 -48.27
C ILE A 182 -48.73 3.81 -49.64
N LYS A 183 -49.34 2.64 -49.64
CA LYS A 183 -50.04 2.07 -50.79
C LYS A 183 -51.14 3.04 -51.22
N LYS A 184 -50.94 3.74 -52.32
CA LYS A 184 -52.01 4.43 -53.03
C LYS A 184 -52.64 3.42 -53.99
N LYS A 185 -53.86 2.99 -53.70
CA LYS A 185 -54.71 2.29 -54.67
C LYS A 185 -56.17 2.59 -54.35
N GLU A 186 -56.73 3.55 -55.08
CA GLU A 186 -58.12 3.56 -55.54
C GLU A 186 -58.12 4.21 -56.92
N GLU A 187 -57.95 3.37 -57.94
CA GLU A 187 -58.91 3.19 -59.03
C GLU A 187 -58.96 1.69 -59.35
#